data_AF-A0A529QRR3-F1
#
_entry.id   AF-A0A529QRR3-F1
#
_cell.length_a   1.000
_cell.length_b   1.000
_cell.length_c   1.000
_cell.angle_alpha   90.00
_cell.angle_beta   90.00
_cell.angle_gamma   90.00
#
_symmetry.space_group_name_H-M   'P 1'
#
loop_
_entity.id
_entity.type
_entity.pdbx_description
1 polymer ?
#
loop_
_entity_poly.entity_id
_entity_poly.type
_entity_poly.pdbx_seq_one_letter_code
_entity_poly.pdbx_strand_id
1 'polypeptide(L)'
;GILYIDEVADMPRETQNKILRVLVEQQFERVGGTKRVKVDVRIISSTSQNLEAMIADGRFREDLYHRLAVVPVMVPGLAERREDIPYLVDNFMKQIARQAGIKPRRIGDDALAVLQAHNWPGNVRQLRNNVERLMILARGENPEAPITADLLPSEIGDVMPRTPNQSDQHIMALPLREAREQFEKDYLIAQINRFGGNISKTAEFIGMERSALHRKLKSLGV
;
A
#
# COMPACT_ATOMS: atom_id res chain seq x y z
N GLY A 1 -8.24 18.97 -24.79
CA GLY A 1 -7.34 18.90 -23.62
C GLY A 1 -7.56 17.60 -22.85
N ILE A 2 -6.93 17.42 -21.68
CA ILE A 2 -7.20 16.27 -20.79
C ILE A 2 -7.86 16.78 -19.50
N LEU A 3 -8.95 16.12 -19.08
CA LEU A 3 -9.56 16.30 -17.78
C LEU A 3 -9.31 15.04 -16.95
N TYR A 4 -8.62 15.19 -15.83
CA TYR A 4 -8.50 14.14 -14.83
C TYR A 4 -9.57 14.33 -13.76
N ILE A 5 -10.36 13.30 -13.51
CA ILE A 5 -11.36 13.29 -12.45
C ILE A 5 -10.93 12.29 -11.39
N ASP A 6 -10.48 12.83 -10.26
CA ASP A 6 -10.05 12.03 -9.12
C ASP A 6 -11.28 11.56 -8.32
N GLU A 7 -11.25 10.28 -7.92
CA GLU A 7 -12.28 9.64 -7.08
C GLU A 7 -13.72 9.82 -7.59
N VAL A 8 -14.01 9.24 -8.76
CA VAL A 8 -15.36 9.36 -9.38
C VAL A 8 -16.48 8.76 -8.55
N ALA A 9 -16.18 7.84 -7.63
CA ALA A 9 -17.15 7.23 -6.72
C ALA A 9 -17.79 8.26 -5.77
N ASP A 10 -17.09 9.34 -5.43
CA ASP A 10 -17.58 10.37 -4.51
C ASP A 10 -18.57 11.34 -5.19
N MET A 11 -18.81 11.19 -6.49
CA MET A 11 -19.76 12.04 -7.20
C MET A 11 -21.19 11.81 -6.73
N PRO A 12 -21.92 12.87 -6.34
CA PRO A 12 -23.36 12.81 -6.17
C PRO A 12 -24.07 12.36 -7.46
N ARG A 13 -25.21 11.69 -7.31
CA ARG A 13 -26.03 11.21 -8.44
C ARG A 13 -26.33 12.29 -9.49
N GLU A 14 -26.60 13.51 -9.05
CA GLU A 14 -26.86 14.64 -9.96
C GLU A 14 -25.63 14.99 -10.81
N THR A 15 -24.44 14.93 -10.21
CA THR A 15 -23.17 15.16 -10.91
C THR A 15 -22.90 14.04 -11.90
N GLN A 16 -23.15 12.78 -11.51
CA GLN A 16 -23.04 11.62 -12.42
C GLN A 16 -23.88 11.83 -13.69
N ASN A 17 -25.11 12.34 -13.56
CA ASN A 17 -26.00 12.64 -14.70
C ASN A 17 -25.40 13.70 -15.63
N LYS A 18 -24.83 14.76 -15.06
CA LYS A 18 -24.23 15.86 -15.84
C LYS A 18 -22.99 15.37 -16.57
N ILE A 19 -22.10 14.63 -15.91
CA ILE A 19 -20.90 14.07 -16.53
C ILE A 19 -21.27 13.10 -17.66
N LEU A 20 -22.27 12.25 -17.44
CA LEU A 20 -22.77 11.35 -18.48
C LEU A 20 -23.21 12.12 -19.73
N ARG A 21 -23.97 13.22 -19.58
CA ARG A 21 -24.37 14.06 -20.71
C ARG A 21 -23.16 14.69 -21.42
N VAL A 22 -22.16 15.17 -20.68
CA VAL A 22 -20.94 15.72 -21.30
C VAL A 22 -20.21 14.65 -22.12
N LEU A 23 -20.11 13.42 -21.60
CA LEU A 23 -19.48 12.29 -22.29
C LEU A 23 -20.21 11.89 -23.59
N VAL A 24 -21.53 12.07 -23.65
CA VAL A 24 -22.35 11.70 -24.81
C VAL A 24 -22.46 12.84 -25.82
N GLU A 25 -22.84 14.03 -25.35
CA GLU A 25 -23.18 15.18 -26.20
C GLU A 25 -21.97 16.07 -26.51
N GLN A 26 -20.84 15.85 -25.83
CA GLN A 26 -19.65 16.71 -25.91
C GLN A 26 -19.98 18.20 -25.68
N GLN A 27 -21.02 18.44 -24.86
CA GLN A 27 -21.57 19.75 -24.59
C GLN A 27 -22.03 19.84 -23.14
N PHE A 28 -21.96 21.05 -22.58
CA PHE A 28 -22.53 21.33 -21.26
C PHE A 28 -23.03 22.78 -21.16
N GLU A 29 -23.83 23.06 -20.13
CA GLU A 29 -24.30 24.39 -19.77
C GLU A 29 -23.60 24.85 -18.49
N ARG A 30 -23.21 26.13 -18.44
CA ARG A 30 -22.64 26.71 -17.21
C ARG A 30 -23.74 26.84 -16.15
N VAL A 31 -23.36 26.77 -14.88
CA VAL A 31 -24.31 26.99 -13.78
C VAL A 31 -24.98 28.35 -13.94
N GLY A 32 -26.32 28.37 -13.96
CA GLY A 32 -27.12 29.57 -14.16
C GLY A 32 -27.19 30.10 -15.59
N GLY A 33 -26.59 29.42 -16.57
CA GLY A 33 -26.64 29.79 -17.98
C GLY A 33 -27.42 28.78 -18.82
N THR A 34 -27.97 29.23 -19.94
CA THR A 34 -28.68 28.38 -20.91
C THR A 34 -27.87 28.14 -22.20
N LYS A 35 -26.72 28.81 -22.34
CA LYS A 35 -25.85 28.67 -23.51
C LYS A 35 -25.05 27.38 -23.42
N ARG A 36 -25.30 26.47 -24.36
CA ARG A 36 -24.50 25.26 -24.56
C ARG A 36 -23.07 25.59 -24.99
N VAL A 37 -22.12 24.89 -24.42
CA VAL A 37 -20.68 24.99 -24.69
C VAL A 37 -20.20 23.66 -25.23
N LYS A 38 -19.68 23.64 -26.46
CA LYS A 38 -19.02 22.45 -27.02
C LYS A 38 -17.63 22.27 -26.41
N VAL A 39 -17.27 21.02 -26.15
CA VAL A 39 -15.96 20.65 -25.60
C VAL A 39 -15.38 19.45 -26.34
N ASP A 40 -14.07 19.49 -26.54
CA ASP A 40 -13.27 18.35 -26.99
C ASP A 40 -12.22 18.03 -25.92
N VAL A 41 -12.50 16.99 -25.14
CA VAL A 41 -11.75 16.64 -23.94
C VAL A 41 -11.58 15.14 -23.86
N ARG A 42 -10.35 14.70 -23.63
CA ARG A 42 -10.04 13.35 -23.20
C ARG A 42 -10.21 13.26 -21.69
N ILE A 43 -11.00 12.29 -21.23
CA ILE A 43 -11.24 12.07 -19.81
C ILE A 43 -10.35 10.93 -19.32
N ILE A 44 -9.74 11.15 -18.15
CA ILE A 44 -9.08 10.13 -17.35
C ILE A 44 -9.76 10.17 -15.98
N SER A 45 -10.17 9.03 -15.46
CA SER A 45 -10.83 8.93 -14.16
C SER A 45 -10.13 7.91 -13.27
N SER A 46 -10.15 8.15 -11.97
CA SER A 46 -9.68 7.20 -10.95
C SER A 46 -10.76 6.95 -9.91
N THR A 47 -10.61 5.85 -9.17
CA THR A 47 -11.36 5.59 -7.95
C THR A 47 -10.61 4.57 -7.09
N SER A 48 -10.77 4.67 -5.78
CA SER A 48 -10.35 3.67 -4.81
C SER A 48 -11.47 2.71 -4.38
N GLN A 49 -12.70 2.92 -4.85
CA GLN A 49 -13.88 2.15 -4.49
C GLN A 49 -14.25 1.12 -5.57
N ASN A 50 -14.94 0.05 -5.16
CA ASN A 50 -15.50 -0.93 -6.09
C ASN A 50 -16.78 -0.39 -6.72
N LEU A 51 -16.69 0.15 -7.94
CA LEU A 51 -17.83 0.72 -8.65
C LEU A 51 -18.91 -0.31 -8.98
N GLU A 52 -18.56 -1.57 -9.23
CA GLU A 52 -19.54 -2.63 -9.53
C GLU A 52 -20.43 -2.91 -8.31
N ALA A 53 -19.84 -2.95 -7.11
CA ALA A 53 -20.59 -3.04 -5.86
C ALA A 53 -21.47 -1.80 -5.65
N MET A 54 -20.98 -0.60 -5.94
CA MET A 54 -21.76 0.63 -5.83
C MET A 54 -22.90 0.72 -6.86
N ILE A 55 -22.75 0.10 -8.04
CA ILE A 55 -23.82 -0.03 -9.03
C ILE A 55 -24.91 -0.95 -8.46
N ALA A 56 -24.54 -2.10 -7.89
CA ALA A 56 -25.48 -3.02 -7.25
C ALA A 56 -26.25 -2.34 -6.09
N ASP A 57 -25.58 -1.50 -5.31
CA ASP A 57 -26.19 -0.69 -4.24
C ASP A 57 -27.04 0.50 -4.74
N GLY A 58 -27.08 0.75 -6.06
CA GLY A 58 -27.78 1.90 -6.62
C GLY A 58 -27.14 3.26 -6.29
N ARG A 59 -25.87 3.29 -5.86
CA ARG A 59 -25.09 4.51 -5.56
C ARG A 59 -24.34 5.05 -6.77
N PHE A 60 -23.99 4.18 -7.73
CA PHE A 60 -23.29 4.55 -8.96
C PHE A 60 -24.09 4.19 -10.22
N ARG A 61 -23.86 4.93 -11.31
CA ARG A 61 -24.57 4.79 -12.59
C ARG A 61 -23.85 3.77 -13.46
N GLU A 62 -24.52 2.69 -13.83
CA GLU A 62 -23.97 1.66 -14.71
C GLU A 62 -23.62 2.23 -16.10
N ASP A 63 -24.48 3.07 -16.66
CA ASP A 63 -24.24 3.73 -17.95
C ASP A 63 -23.06 4.73 -17.92
N LEU A 64 -22.82 5.38 -16.79
CA LEU A 64 -21.64 6.20 -16.58
C LEU A 64 -20.39 5.33 -16.45
N TYR A 65 -20.45 4.24 -15.68
CA TYR A 65 -19.34 3.30 -15.50
C TYR A 65 -18.82 2.81 -16.85
N HIS A 66 -19.69 2.31 -17.73
CA HIS A 66 -19.27 1.81 -19.04
C HIS A 66 -18.66 2.87 -19.97
N ARG A 67 -18.95 4.17 -19.74
CA ARG A 67 -18.33 5.27 -20.51
C ARG A 67 -17.01 5.75 -19.92
N LEU A 68 -16.77 5.53 -18.63
CA LEU A 68 -15.51 5.86 -17.97
C LEU A 68 -14.51 4.69 -18.09
N ALA A 69 -14.96 3.46 -17.83
CA ALA A 69 -14.15 2.24 -17.83
C ALA A 69 -13.98 1.63 -19.24
N VAL A 70 -13.69 2.46 -20.24
CA VAL A 70 -13.45 1.98 -21.63
C VAL A 70 -12.12 1.21 -21.71
N VAL A 71 -11.08 1.75 -21.08
CA VAL A 71 -9.77 1.10 -20.95
C VAL A 71 -9.41 1.13 -19.46
N PRO A 72 -9.85 0.14 -18.66
CA PRO A 72 -9.55 0.10 -17.25
C PRO A 72 -8.06 -0.20 -17.03
N VAL A 73 -7.44 0.54 -16.11
CA VAL A 73 -6.07 0.29 -15.67
C VAL A 73 -6.10 0.03 -14.18
N MET A 74 -5.80 -1.22 -13.81
CA MET A 74 -5.71 -1.61 -12.40
C MET A 74 -4.34 -1.22 -11.85
N VAL A 75 -4.34 -0.39 -10.82
CA VAL A 75 -3.11 0.01 -10.13
C VAL A 75 -2.90 -0.93 -8.94
N PRO A 76 -1.82 -1.73 -8.91
CA PRO A 76 -1.58 -2.66 -7.82
C PRO A 76 -1.31 -1.92 -6.50
N GLY A 77 -1.80 -2.50 -5.41
CA GLY A 77 -1.49 -2.05 -4.06
C GLY A 77 0.00 -2.17 -3.77
N LEU A 78 0.50 -1.43 -2.79
CA LEU A 78 1.92 -1.49 -2.40
C LEU A 78 2.32 -2.89 -1.89
N ALA A 79 1.40 -3.62 -1.27
CA ALA A 79 1.60 -4.99 -0.82
C ALA A 79 1.85 -5.99 -1.96
N GLU A 80 1.41 -5.69 -3.19
CA GLU A 80 1.59 -6.54 -4.38
C GLU A 80 2.92 -6.25 -5.10
N ARG A 81 3.64 -5.20 -4.69
CA ARG A 81 4.92 -4.75 -5.28
C ARG A 81 5.91 -4.36 -4.19
N ARG A 82 6.16 -5.28 -3.25
CA ARG A 82 7.02 -5.04 -2.08
C ARG A 82 8.49 -4.84 -2.45
N GLU A 83 8.89 -5.34 -3.62
CA GLU A 83 10.20 -5.10 -4.22
C GLU A 83 10.46 -3.63 -4.56
N ASP A 84 9.40 -2.82 -4.74
CA ASP A 84 9.53 -1.39 -5.02
C ASP A 84 9.77 -0.58 -3.75
N ILE A 85 9.44 -1.12 -2.56
CA ILE A 85 9.50 -0.39 -1.28
C ILE A 85 10.89 0.19 -1.00
N PRO A 86 12.02 -0.54 -1.16
CA PRO A 86 13.35 0.06 -0.99
C PRO A 86 13.61 1.28 -1.87
N TYR A 87 13.21 1.22 -3.14
CA TYR A 87 13.38 2.31 -4.10
C TYR A 87 12.46 3.50 -3.76
N LEU A 88 11.22 3.22 -3.36
CA LEU A 88 10.27 4.23 -2.92
C LEU A 88 10.76 4.95 -1.65
N VAL A 89 11.27 4.20 -0.67
CA VAL A 89 11.84 4.75 0.56
C VAL A 89 13.02 5.67 0.26
N ASP A 90 13.99 5.23 -0.55
CA ASP A 90 15.12 6.06 -0.98
C ASP A 90 14.67 7.34 -1.69
N ASN A 91 13.70 7.24 -2.60
CA ASN A 91 13.15 8.39 -3.30
C ASN A 91 12.44 9.37 -2.34
N PHE A 92 11.60 8.86 -1.43
CA PHE A 92 10.93 9.72 -0.45
C PHE A 92 11.92 10.41 0.48
N MET A 93 12.95 9.71 0.95
CA MET A 93 13.98 10.33 1.77
C MET A 93 14.67 11.49 1.06
N LYS A 94 15.00 11.33 -0.22
CA LYS A 94 15.58 12.41 -1.04
C LYS A 94 14.64 13.59 -1.21
N GLN A 95 13.35 13.33 -1.43
CA GLN A 95 12.34 14.38 -1.57
C GLN A 95 12.14 15.15 -0.26
N ILE A 96 11.97 14.44 0.86
CA ILE A 96 11.76 15.02 2.19
C ILE A 96 13.01 15.79 2.62
N ALA A 97 14.20 15.26 2.36
CA ALA A 97 15.46 15.95 2.64
C ALA A 97 15.52 17.32 1.97
N ARG A 98 15.11 17.40 0.70
CA ARG A 98 15.07 18.65 -0.07
C ARG A 98 13.99 19.61 0.43
N GLN A 99 12.83 19.11 0.86
CA GLN A 99 11.70 19.92 1.31
C GLN A 99 11.87 20.46 2.73
N ALA A 100 12.31 19.61 3.66
CA ALA A 100 12.39 19.91 5.09
C ALA A 100 13.80 20.31 5.56
N GLY A 101 14.80 20.26 4.67
CA GLY A 101 16.20 20.55 5.03
C GLY A 101 16.82 19.52 5.98
N ILE A 102 16.29 18.29 6.00
CA ILE A 102 16.80 17.18 6.82
C ILE A 102 17.83 16.41 6.00
N LYS A 103 18.98 16.05 6.57
CA LYS A 103 19.95 15.20 5.84
C LYS A 103 19.37 13.80 5.66
N PRO A 104 19.44 13.21 4.44
CA PRO A 104 19.02 11.83 4.23
C PRO A 104 19.93 10.90 5.05
N ARG A 105 19.34 9.82 5.57
CA ARG A 105 20.05 8.80 6.35
C ARG A 105 19.90 7.45 5.71
N ARG A 106 20.81 6.54 6.05
CA ARG A 106 20.67 5.14 5.67
C ARG A 106 19.56 4.50 6.51
N ILE A 107 18.66 3.77 5.87
CA ILE A 107 17.73 2.85 6.54
C ILE A 107 18.48 1.55 6.78
N GLY A 108 18.44 1.03 8.01
CA GLY A 108 19.00 -0.26 8.37
C GLY A 108 18.27 -1.41 7.68
N ASP A 109 18.98 -2.52 7.44
CA ASP A 109 18.40 -3.67 6.74
C ASP A 109 17.25 -4.32 7.55
N ASP A 110 17.28 -4.16 8.88
CA ASP A 110 16.24 -4.53 9.83
C ASP A 110 14.98 -3.68 9.65
N ALA A 111 15.11 -2.35 9.64
CA ALA A 111 14.00 -1.43 9.43
C ALA A 111 13.40 -1.62 8.03
N LEU A 112 14.25 -1.79 7.01
CA LEU A 112 13.79 -2.05 5.65
C LEU A 112 13.03 -3.37 5.55
N ALA A 113 13.47 -4.41 6.24
CA ALA A 113 12.75 -5.69 6.29
C ALA A 113 11.32 -5.53 6.83
N VAL A 114 11.17 -4.78 7.92
CA VAL A 114 9.87 -4.49 8.52
C VAL A 114 9.00 -3.65 7.55
N LEU A 115 9.57 -2.61 6.94
CA LEU A 115 8.86 -1.80 5.94
C LEU A 115 8.39 -2.64 4.74
N GLN A 116 9.17 -3.63 4.28
CA GLN A 116 8.78 -4.53 3.19
C GLN A 116 7.73 -5.58 3.60
N ALA A 117 7.77 -6.06 4.84
CA ALA A 117 6.84 -7.05 5.36
C ALA A 117 5.45 -6.47 5.70
N HIS A 118 5.35 -5.16 5.89
CA HIS A 118 4.10 -4.48 6.18
C HIS A 118 3.10 -4.49 4.99
N ASN A 119 1.79 -4.54 5.28
CA ASN A 119 0.73 -4.61 4.26
C ASN A 119 0.32 -3.26 3.66
N TRP A 120 0.67 -2.15 4.32
CA TRP A 120 0.42 -0.78 3.85
C TRP A 120 -1.02 -0.53 3.36
N PRO A 121 -2.03 -0.58 4.25
CA PRO A 121 -3.42 -0.28 3.87
C PRO A 121 -3.58 1.12 3.25
N GLY A 122 -2.79 2.11 3.70
CA GLY A 122 -2.74 3.44 3.10
C GLY A 122 -1.74 3.58 1.94
N ASN A 123 -1.23 2.47 1.42
CA ASN A 123 -0.33 2.37 0.27
C ASN A 123 0.86 3.35 0.36
N VAL A 124 1.25 3.90 -0.79
CA VAL A 124 2.38 4.82 -0.96
C VAL A 124 2.27 6.06 -0.06
N ARG A 125 1.05 6.55 0.21
CA ARG A 125 0.82 7.71 1.08
C ARG A 125 1.22 7.40 2.52
N GLN A 126 0.80 6.25 3.04
CA GLN A 126 1.17 5.81 4.39
C GLN A 126 2.68 5.53 4.49
N LEU A 127 3.29 4.90 3.46
CA LEU A 127 4.73 4.68 3.42
C LEU A 127 5.50 6.00 3.49
N ARG A 128 5.15 6.99 2.65
CA ARG A 128 5.80 8.31 2.65
C ARG A 128 5.71 8.99 4.01
N ASN A 129 4.53 9.01 4.63
CA ASN A 129 4.33 9.62 5.94
C ASN A 129 5.21 8.96 7.02
N ASN A 130 5.39 7.65 6.95
CA ASN A 130 6.25 6.93 7.88
C ASN A 130 7.74 7.21 7.63
N VAL A 131 8.18 7.27 6.38
CA VAL A 131 9.54 7.68 6.04
C VAL A 131 9.83 9.10 6.57
N GLU A 132 8.89 10.03 6.39
CA GLU A 132 9.01 11.39 6.93
C GLU A 132 9.10 11.40 8.46
N ARG A 133 8.24 10.65 9.14
CA ARG A 133 8.28 10.49 10.60
C ARG A 133 9.64 9.95 11.07
N LEU A 134 10.17 8.91 10.42
CA LEU A 134 11.47 8.34 10.75
C LEU A 134 12.60 9.36 10.60
N MET A 135 12.60 10.14 9.51
CA MET A 135 13.59 11.19 9.28
C MET A 135 13.53 12.30 10.34
N ILE A 136 12.34 12.65 10.83
CA ILE A 136 12.16 13.64 11.89
C ILE A 136 12.65 13.09 13.23
N LEU A 137 12.29 11.85 13.58
CA LEU A 137 12.69 11.23 14.85
C LEU A 137 14.20 11.02 14.92
N ALA A 138 14.81 10.61 13.81
CA ALA A 138 16.25 10.43 13.73
C ALA A 138 17.03 11.75 13.86
N ARG A 139 16.40 12.93 13.75
CA ARG A 139 17.07 14.25 13.64
C ARG A 139 18.03 14.61 14.79
N GLY A 140 18.04 13.89 15.91
CA GLY A 140 18.96 14.09 17.05
C GLY A 140 20.09 13.05 17.20
N GLU A 141 20.06 11.94 16.46
CA GLU A 141 21.03 10.85 16.62
C GLU A 141 22.26 11.04 15.74
N ASN A 142 23.33 10.27 15.98
CA ASN A 142 24.54 10.25 15.16
C ASN A 142 24.15 10.18 13.66
N PRO A 143 24.51 11.18 12.82
CA PRO A 143 24.13 11.21 11.40
C PRO A 143 24.57 9.98 10.60
N GLU A 144 25.61 9.28 11.06
CA GLU A 144 26.13 8.05 10.45
C GLU A 144 25.39 6.79 10.91
N ALA A 145 24.58 6.87 11.98
CA ALA A 145 23.82 5.73 12.47
C ALA A 145 22.63 5.43 11.54
N PRO A 146 22.44 4.16 11.14
CA PRO A 146 21.28 3.78 10.35
C PRO A 146 19.99 3.88 11.18
N ILE A 147 18.88 4.18 10.52
CA ILE A 147 17.55 4.11 11.13
C ILE A 147 17.19 2.63 11.31
N THR A 148 17.00 2.22 12.56
CA THR A 148 16.72 0.84 12.97
C THR A 148 15.23 0.61 13.21
N ALA A 149 14.83 -0.67 13.30
CA ALA A 149 13.42 -1.06 13.36
C ALA A 149 12.67 -0.61 14.64
N ASP A 150 13.38 -0.30 15.72
CA ASP A 150 12.84 0.21 16.98
C ASP A 150 12.25 1.62 16.88
N LEU A 151 12.69 2.40 15.88
CA LEU A 151 12.13 3.72 15.58
C LEU A 151 10.80 3.64 14.81
N LEU A 152 10.43 2.45 14.31
CA LEU A 152 9.17 2.27 13.60
C LEU A 152 7.99 2.32 14.57
N PRO A 153 6.87 2.97 14.18
CA PRO A 153 5.63 2.92 14.95
C PRO A 153 5.19 1.48 15.24
N SER A 154 4.56 1.25 16.40
CA SER A 154 4.06 -0.07 16.82
C SER A 154 3.16 -0.70 15.76
N GLU A 155 2.27 0.09 15.17
CA GLU A 155 1.38 -0.30 14.07
C GLU A 155 2.08 -0.91 12.85
N ILE A 156 3.36 -0.57 12.62
CA ILE A 156 4.15 -1.15 11.51
C ILE A 156 4.98 -2.33 11.99
N GLY A 157 5.63 -2.19 13.14
CA GLY A 157 6.55 -3.22 13.60
C GLY A 157 5.84 -4.52 14.02
N ASP A 158 4.55 -4.50 14.36
CA ASP A 158 3.81 -5.67 14.89
C ASP A 158 3.54 -6.71 13.79
N VAL A 159 3.86 -6.38 12.54
CA VAL A 159 3.67 -7.26 11.38
C VAL A 159 4.81 -8.27 11.22
N MET A 160 5.96 -8.06 11.86
CA MET A 160 6.99 -9.09 11.96
C MET A 160 6.86 -9.81 13.31
N PRO A 161 7.09 -11.13 13.38
CA PRO A 161 7.19 -11.82 14.66
C PRO A 161 8.29 -11.16 15.48
N ARG A 162 7.90 -10.56 16.61
CA ARG A 162 8.81 -9.92 17.55
C ARG A 162 9.09 -10.87 18.71
N THR A 163 10.07 -10.54 19.55
CA THR A 163 10.15 -11.13 20.89
C THR A 163 8.82 -10.90 21.61
N PRO A 164 8.11 -11.96 22.03
CA PRO A 164 6.82 -11.82 22.67
C PRO A 164 6.98 -11.01 23.97
N ASN A 165 6.20 -9.96 24.10
CA ASN A 165 6.21 -9.09 25.29
C ASN A 165 5.10 -9.49 26.26
N GLN A 166 5.06 -8.88 27.44
CA GLN A 166 4.01 -9.15 28.45
C GLN A 166 2.57 -8.88 27.94
N SER A 167 2.42 -8.12 26.85
CA SER A 167 1.15 -7.89 26.15
C SER A 167 0.65 -9.10 25.36
N ASP A 168 1.52 -10.04 24.98
CA ASP A 168 1.19 -11.21 24.16
C ASP A 168 0.74 -12.38 25.04
N GLN A 169 -0.32 -12.14 25.82
CA GLN A 169 -0.88 -13.10 26.78
C GLN A 169 -1.20 -14.46 26.13
N HIS A 170 -1.54 -14.46 24.84
CA HIS A 170 -1.88 -15.67 24.10
C HIS A 170 -0.66 -16.57 23.83
N ILE A 171 0.50 -15.99 23.49
CA ILE A 171 1.74 -16.77 23.26
C ILE A 171 2.31 -17.27 24.59
N MET A 172 2.25 -16.42 25.63
CA MET A 172 2.72 -16.77 26.98
C MET A 172 1.89 -17.87 27.65
N ALA A 173 0.68 -18.15 27.16
CA ALA A 173 -0.18 -19.23 27.64
C ALA A 173 0.09 -20.59 26.96
N LEU A 174 0.89 -20.62 25.89
CA LEU A 174 1.17 -21.85 25.13
C LEU A 174 2.38 -22.61 25.69
N PRO A 175 2.36 -23.96 25.66
CA PRO A 175 3.56 -24.76 25.87
C PRO A 175 4.66 -24.39 24.86
N LEU A 176 5.94 -24.48 25.27
CA LEU A 176 7.10 -24.08 24.46
C LEU A 176 7.09 -24.64 23.03
N ARG A 177 6.65 -25.90 22.85
CA ARG A 177 6.58 -26.54 21.53
C ARG A 177 5.59 -25.83 20.61
N GLU A 178 4.40 -25.53 21.12
CA GLU A 178 3.31 -24.88 20.38
C GLU A 178 3.65 -23.41 20.10
N ALA A 179 4.22 -22.71 21.09
CA ALA A 179 4.70 -21.34 20.91
C ALA A 179 5.76 -21.25 19.81
N ARG A 180 6.70 -22.21 19.76
CA ARG A 180 7.74 -22.26 18.72
C ARG A 180 7.16 -22.57 17.34
N GLU A 181 6.25 -23.54 17.25
CA GLU A 181 5.59 -23.89 15.98
C GLU A 181 4.78 -22.71 15.42
N GLN A 182 4.05 -21.99 16.28
CA GLN A 182 3.31 -20.79 15.89
C GLN A 182 4.25 -19.67 15.42
N PHE A 183 5.32 -19.40 16.17
CA PHE A 183 6.32 -18.41 15.77
C PHE A 183 6.99 -18.76 14.44
N GLU A 184 7.39 -20.02 14.24
CA GLU A 184 7.97 -20.48 12.97
C GLU A 184 7.00 -20.28 11.81
N LYS A 185 5.71 -20.59 12.01
CA LYS A 185 4.66 -20.40 11.00
C LYS A 185 4.52 -18.93 10.60
N ASP A 186 4.35 -18.06 11.58
CA ASP A 186 4.14 -16.63 11.35
C ASP A 186 5.38 -15.97 10.73
N TYR A 187 6.57 -16.39 11.16
CA TYR A 187 7.84 -15.97 10.56
C TYR A 187 7.95 -16.34 9.10
N LEU A 188 7.68 -17.60 8.75
CA LEU A 188 7.77 -18.05 7.36
C LEU A 188 6.75 -17.33 6.48
N ILE A 189 5.51 -17.16 6.93
CA ILE A 189 4.48 -16.42 6.20
C ILE A 189 4.92 -14.97 5.97
N ALA A 190 5.43 -14.28 7.00
CA ALA A 190 5.90 -12.92 6.89
C ALA A 190 7.07 -12.78 5.90
N GLN A 191 8.04 -13.70 5.92
CA GLN A 191 9.17 -13.69 4.96
C GLN A 191 8.73 -14.04 3.53
N ILE A 192 7.79 -14.97 3.35
CA ILE A 192 7.23 -15.25 2.01
C ILE A 192 6.55 -14.00 1.46
N ASN A 193 5.72 -13.34 2.27
CA ASN A 193 5.04 -12.11 1.89
C ASN A 193 6.05 -11.01 1.56
N ARG A 194 7.09 -10.83 2.37
CA ARG A 194 8.17 -9.85 2.14
C ARG A 194 8.80 -9.98 0.74
N PHE A 195 8.99 -11.22 0.27
CA PHE A 195 9.56 -11.49 -1.05
C PHE A 195 8.49 -11.75 -2.13
N GLY A 196 7.25 -11.29 -1.92
CA GLY A 196 6.18 -11.36 -2.91
C GLY A 196 5.81 -12.79 -3.33
N GLY A 197 5.95 -13.77 -2.42
CA GLY A 197 5.70 -15.19 -2.72
C GLY A 197 6.87 -15.92 -3.37
N ASN A 198 8.03 -15.27 -3.57
CA ASN A 198 9.19 -15.92 -4.20
C ASN A 198 9.90 -16.87 -3.23
N ILE A 199 9.50 -18.15 -3.27
CA ILE A 199 10.02 -19.22 -2.42
C ILE A 199 11.55 -19.35 -2.49
N SER A 200 12.17 -19.15 -3.66
CA SER A 200 13.63 -19.26 -3.81
C SER A 200 14.35 -18.15 -3.04
N LYS A 201 13.91 -16.90 -3.19
CA LYS A 201 14.48 -15.75 -2.45
C LYS A 201 14.24 -15.88 -0.95
N THR A 202 13.04 -16.34 -0.57
CA THR A 202 12.73 -16.59 0.85
C THR A 202 13.64 -17.66 1.43
N ALA A 203 13.81 -18.80 0.74
CA ALA A 203 14.66 -19.90 1.17
C ALA A 203 16.13 -19.47 1.35
N GLU A 204 16.65 -18.72 0.39
CA GLU A 204 18.00 -18.14 0.45
C GLU A 204 18.17 -17.22 1.66
N PHE A 205 17.23 -16.30 1.89
CA PHE A 205 17.28 -15.36 3.03
C PHE A 205 17.21 -16.07 4.38
N ILE A 206 16.33 -17.07 4.53
CA ILE A 206 16.20 -17.82 5.78
C ILE A 206 17.29 -18.90 5.97
N GLY A 207 18.18 -19.08 4.98
CA GLY A 207 19.25 -20.08 5.03
C GLY A 207 18.78 -21.52 4.88
N MET A 208 17.68 -21.76 4.16
CA MET A 208 17.15 -23.09 3.88
C MET A 208 17.25 -23.45 2.41
N GLU A 209 17.36 -24.74 2.11
CA GLU A 209 17.17 -25.23 0.74
C GLU A 209 15.68 -25.12 0.34
N ARG A 210 15.41 -24.81 -0.93
CA ARG A 210 14.04 -24.66 -1.47
C ARG A 210 13.15 -25.86 -1.17
N SER A 211 13.66 -27.09 -1.33
CA SER A 211 12.88 -28.31 -1.08
C SER A 211 12.55 -28.50 0.42
N ALA A 212 13.47 -28.08 1.30
CA ALA A 212 13.27 -28.11 2.75
C ALA A 212 12.20 -27.10 3.19
N LEU A 213 12.21 -25.89 2.63
CA LEU A 213 11.18 -24.88 2.91
C LEU A 213 9.78 -25.37 2.50
N HIS A 214 9.62 -25.95 1.31
CA HIS A 214 8.34 -26.52 0.89
C HIS A 214 7.81 -27.60 1.84
N ARG A 215 8.69 -28.51 2.31
CA ARG A 215 8.32 -29.53 3.29
C ARG A 215 7.90 -28.93 4.63
N LYS A 216 8.63 -27.90 5.10
CA LYS A 216 8.35 -27.21 6.35
C LYS A 216 7.00 -26.48 6.31
N LEU A 217 6.69 -25.78 5.22
CA LEU A 217 5.38 -25.11 5.03
C LEU A 217 4.22 -26.10 5.09
N LYS A 218 4.34 -27.21 4.35
CA LYS A 218 3.33 -28.29 4.37
C LYS A 218 3.14 -28.88 5.78
N SER A 219 4.23 -29.03 6.54
CA SER A 219 4.18 -29.52 7.93
C SER A 219 3.52 -28.53 8.89
N LEU A 220 3.56 -27.23 8.59
CA LEU A 220 2.94 -26.15 9.40
C LEU A 220 1.51 -25.80 8.93
N GLY A 221 1.01 -26.52 7.91
CA GLY A 221 -0.32 -26.30 7.34
C GLY A 221 -0.44 -24.96 6.62
N VAL A 222 0.61 -24.56 5.90
CA VAL A 222 0.67 -23.37 5.02
C VAL A 222 0.83 -23.81 3.57
#